data_AF-A0AAD9ZZC4-F1
#
_entry.id   AF-A0AAD9ZZC4-F1
#
_cell.length_a   1.000
_cell.length_b   1.000
_cell.length_c   1.000
_cell.angle_alpha   90.00
_cell.angle_beta   90.00
_cell.angle_gamma   90.00
#
_symmetry.space_group_name_H-M   'P 1'
#
loop_
_entity.id
_entity.type
_entity.pdbx_description
1 polymer ?
#
loop_
_entity_poly.entity_id
_entity_poly.type
_entity_poly.pdbx_seq_one_letter_code
_entity_poly.pdbx_strand_id
1 'polypeptide(L)'
;MEARLKEDILPEAEHYRVAIMVIHETEDGQIFDAWEHVNSDSAQTPLEVFKCLEDDGFPIKYVRVPVTDGKAPKSSDFNTLTVNIASVSKDTAFVFNCQVKAFTH
;
A
#
# COMPACT_ATOMS: atom_id res chain seq x y z
N MET A 1 -2.14 10.21 -4.22
CA MET A 1 -3.19 9.91 -3.21
C MET A 1 -2.55 9.42 -1.93
N GLU A 2 -1.82 8.29 -1.94
CA GLU A 2 -1.15 7.73 -0.75
C GLU A 2 -0.24 8.75 -0.02
N ALA A 3 0.63 9.47 -0.73
CA ALA A 3 1.47 10.51 -0.12
C ALA A 3 0.66 11.61 0.58
N ARG A 4 -0.45 12.04 -0.06
CA ARG A 4 -1.31 13.08 0.49
C ARG A 4 -2.09 12.59 1.72
N LEU A 5 -2.53 11.33 1.72
CA LEU A 5 -3.14 10.70 2.89
C LEU A 5 -2.14 10.61 4.05
N LYS A 6 -0.87 10.27 3.76
CA LYS A 6 0.19 10.29 4.77
C LYS A 6 0.41 11.70 5.34
N GLU A 7 0.43 12.72 4.49
CA GLU A 7 0.56 14.13 4.92
C GLU A 7 -0.60 14.57 5.82
N ASP A 8 -1.80 14.02 5.61
CA ASP A 8 -3.00 14.32 6.41
C ASP A 8 -2.94 13.70 7.84
N ILE A 9 -2.10 12.67 8.09
CA ILE A 9 -2.02 11.95 9.38
C ILE A 9 -1.48 12.83 10.52
N LEU A 10 -0.38 13.55 10.30
CA LEU A 10 0.26 14.32 11.38
C LEU A 10 -0.61 15.49 11.85
N PRO A 11 -1.21 16.32 10.95
CA PRO A 11 -2.13 17.36 11.36
C PRO A 11 -3.35 16.81 12.11
N GLU A 12 -3.88 15.67 11.70
CA GLU A 12 -4.98 15.00 12.41
C GLU A 12 -4.53 14.57 13.81
N ALA A 13 -3.36 13.93 13.92
CA ALA A 13 -2.82 13.48 15.19
C ALA A 13 -2.57 14.63 16.18
N GLU A 14 -2.02 15.74 15.70
CA GLU A 14 -1.81 16.96 16.51
C GLU A 14 -3.11 17.48 17.10
N HIS A 15 -4.21 17.38 16.36
CA HIS A 15 -5.54 17.75 16.84
C HIS A 15 -6.02 16.82 17.98
N TYR A 16 -5.67 15.54 17.91
CA TYR A 16 -6.13 14.50 18.84
C TYR A 16 -5.04 13.99 19.79
N ARG A 17 -4.28 14.91 20.41
CA ARG A 17 -3.26 14.58 21.45
C ARG A 17 -2.21 13.57 20.97
N VAL A 18 -1.73 13.76 19.73
CA VAL A 18 -0.69 12.93 19.11
C VAL A 18 -1.18 11.50 18.90
N ALA A 19 -2.44 11.34 18.49
CA ALA A 19 -3.06 10.05 18.20
C ALA A 19 -4.04 10.11 17.03
N ILE A 20 -4.19 9.03 16.28
CA ILE A 20 -5.22 8.86 15.24
C ILE A 20 -6.14 7.71 15.62
N MET A 21 -7.38 7.75 15.16
CA MET A 21 -8.33 6.65 15.36
C MET A 21 -8.18 5.65 14.22
N VAL A 22 -7.79 4.42 14.55
CA VAL A 22 -7.62 3.32 13.61
C VAL A 22 -8.75 2.33 13.79
N ILE A 23 -9.39 1.96 12.68
CA ILE A 23 -10.40 0.90 12.66
C ILE A 23 -9.68 -0.40 12.32
N HIS A 24 -9.72 -1.35 13.24
CA HIS A 24 -9.14 -2.68 13.08
C HIS A 24 -10.22 -3.67 12.64
N GLU A 25 -9.80 -4.63 11.80
CA GLU A 25 -10.58 -5.82 11.47
C GLU A 25 -9.76 -7.05 11.91
N THR A 26 -10.34 -7.90 12.75
CA THR A 26 -9.72 -9.16 13.17
C THR A 26 -9.92 -10.26 12.11
N GLU A 27 -9.15 -11.36 12.22
CA GLU A 27 -9.29 -12.51 11.31
C GLU A 27 -10.70 -13.14 11.36
N ASP A 28 -11.38 -13.07 12.50
CA ASP A 28 -12.76 -13.51 12.67
C ASP A 28 -13.80 -12.46 12.26
N GLY A 29 -13.37 -11.35 11.66
CA GLY A 29 -14.23 -10.32 11.08
C GLY A 29 -14.83 -9.34 12.07
N GLN A 30 -14.33 -9.29 13.32
CA GLN A 30 -14.74 -8.28 14.29
C GLN A 30 -14.10 -6.95 13.94
N ILE A 31 -14.89 -5.88 14.06
CA ILE A 31 -14.46 -4.51 13.77
C ILE A 31 -14.47 -3.72 15.08
N PHE A 32 -13.36 -3.06 15.40
CA PHE A 32 -13.25 -2.19 16.57
C PHE A 32 -12.34 -1.00 16.28
N ASP A 33 -12.57 0.11 16.98
CA ASP A 33 -11.73 1.30 16.92
C ASP A 33 -10.70 1.32 18.05
N ALA A 34 -9.50 1.84 17.74
CA ALA A 34 -8.46 2.10 18.72
C ALA A 34 -7.79 3.46 18.43
N TRP A 35 -7.42 4.18 19.49
CA TRP A 35 -6.59 5.37 19.37
C TRP A 35 -5.12 4.97 19.39
N GLU A 36 -4.41 5.21 18.30
CA GLU A 36 -3.00 4.90 18.16
C GLU A 36 -2.16 6.16 18.20
N HIS A 37 -1.14 6.15 19.06
CA HIS A 37 -0.17 7.24 19.11
C HIS A 37 0.75 7.21 17.89
N VAL A 38 0.90 8.36 17.24
CA VAL A 38 1.71 8.48 16.03
C VAL A 38 2.76 9.58 16.14
N ASN A 39 3.91 9.35 15.54
CA ASN A 39 4.98 10.32 15.35
C ASN A 39 5.33 10.43 13.85
N SER A 40 6.36 11.21 13.51
CA SER A 40 6.79 11.42 12.12
C SER A 40 7.14 10.14 11.37
N ASP A 41 7.54 9.10 12.10
CA ASP A 41 8.04 7.84 11.56
C ASP A 41 6.98 6.72 11.64
N SER A 42 5.81 7.01 12.23
CA SER A 42 4.72 6.02 12.40
C SER A 42 3.99 5.67 11.10
N ALA A 43 4.14 6.46 10.04
CA ALA A 43 3.45 6.24 8.78
C ALA A 43 4.41 6.28 7.60
N GLN A 44 4.34 5.26 6.75
CA GLN A 44 5.07 5.21 5.48
C GLN A 44 4.12 4.77 4.37
N THR A 45 4.29 5.37 3.20
CA THR A 45 3.65 4.88 1.98
C THR A 45 4.32 3.58 1.53
N PRO A 46 3.62 2.69 0.81
CA PRO A 46 4.26 1.50 0.24
C PRO A 46 5.50 1.84 -0.59
N LEU A 47 5.46 2.92 -1.37
CA LEU A 47 6.60 3.39 -2.16
C LEU A 47 7.83 3.70 -1.28
N GLU A 48 7.64 4.35 -0.13
CA GLU A 48 8.74 4.65 0.79
C GLU A 48 9.31 3.39 1.41
N VAL A 49 8.46 2.46 1.87
CA VAL A 49 8.90 1.17 2.45
C VAL A 49 9.76 0.39 1.46
N PHE A 50 9.29 0.25 0.21
CA PHE A 50 10.04 -0.49 -0.80
C PHE A 50 11.31 0.24 -1.25
N LYS A 51 11.32 1.58 -1.26
CA LYS A 51 12.56 2.33 -1.49
C LYS A 51 13.59 2.09 -0.40
N CYS A 52 13.19 2.06 0.88
CA CYS A 52 14.10 1.71 1.96
C CYS A 52 14.71 0.32 1.77
N LEU A 53 13.91 -0.67 1.34
CA LEU A 53 14.43 -2.01 1.03
C LEU A 53 15.40 -1.99 -0.17
N GLU A 54 15.12 -1.19 -1.20
CA GLU A 54 16.05 -0.99 -2.32
C GLU A 54 17.38 -0.36 -1.85
N ASP A 55 17.31 0.65 -0.99
CA ASP A 55 18.46 1.35 -0.43
C ASP A 55 19.29 0.44 0.50
N ASP A 56 18.63 -0.51 1.20
CA ASP A 56 19.27 -1.57 1.99
C ASP A 56 19.93 -2.67 1.12
N GLY A 57 19.82 -2.56 -0.20
CA GLY A 57 20.48 -3.45 -1.17
C GLY A 57 19.68 -4.70 -1.53
N PHE A 58 18.40 -4.78 -1.16
CA PHE A 58 17.55 -5.87 -1.62
C PHE A 58 17.24 -5.72 -3.12
N PRO A 59 17.30 -6.82 -3.91
CA PRO A 59 17.03 -6.79 -5.35
C PRO A 59 15.52 -6.75 -5.62
N ILE A 60 14.83 -5.76 -5.07
CA ILE A 60 13.39 -5.57 -5.18
C ILE A 60 13.13 -4.35 -6.05
N LYS A 61 12.05 -4.37 -6.83
CA LYS A 61 11.57 -3.19 -7.56
C LYS A 61 10.08 -3.04 -7.33
N TYR A 62 9.68 -1.88 -6.84
CA TYR A 62 8.27 -1.58 -6.58
C TYR A 62 7.60 -0.83 -7.73
N VAL A 63 6.43 -1.32 -8.15
CA VAL A 63 5.59 -0.68 -9.16
C VAL A 63 4.16 -0.59 -8.66
N ARG A 64 3.61 0.63 -8.65
CA ARG A 64 2.20 0.87 -8.32
C ARG A 64 1.36 0.96 -9.60
N VAL A 65 0.40 0.05 -9.75
CA VAL A 65 -0.63 0.13 -10.79
C VAL A 65 -1.99 0.39 -10.14
N PRO A 66 -2.57 1.60 -10.26
CA PRO A 66 -3.84 1.94 -9.62
C PRO A 66 -5.00 1.27 -10.37
N VAL A 67 -5.48 0.14 -9.86
CA VAL A 67 -6.70 -0.52 -10.33
C VAL A 67 -7.86 -0.09 -9.46
N THR A 68 -8.97 0.33 -10.07
CA THR A 68 -10.20 0.68 -9.34
C THR A 68 -11.00 -0.59 -9.05
N ASP A 69 -11.39 -0.78 -7.79
CA ASP A 69 -12.23 -1.90 -7.37
C ASP A 69 -13.60 -1.90 -8.10
N GLY A 70 -14.14 -3.09 -8.37
CA GLY A 70 -15.43 -3.28 -9.05
C GLY A 70 -15.43 -2.97 -10.56
N LYS A 71 -14.31 -2.59 -11.17
CA LYS A 71 -14.17 -2.45 -12.63
C LYS A 71 -13.00 -3.28 -13.14
N ALA A 72 -13.18 -3.92 -14.29
CA ALA A 72 -12.07 -4.58 -14.98
C ALA A 72 -10.95 -3.55 -15.21
N PRO A 73 -9.67 -3.93 -15.02
CA PRO A 73 -8.55 -3.04 -15.28
C PRO A 73 -8.62 -2.51 -16.70
N LYS A 74 -8.26 -1.24 -16.90
CA LYS A 74 -8.24 -0.65 -18.23
C LYS A 74 -7.11 -1.31 -19.04
N SER A 75 -7.24 -1.31 -20.36
CA SER A 75 -6.17 -1.76 -21.25
C SER A 75 -4.83 -1.05 -21.01
N SER A 76 -4.86 0.21 -20.57
CA SER A 76 -3.68 0.98 -20.13
C SER A 76 -2.95 0.37 -18.93
N ASP A 77 -3.68 -0.24 -18.01
CA ASP A 77 -3.14 -0.84 -16.79
C ASP A 77 -2.40 -2.13 -17.15
N PHE A 78 -2.99 -2.95 -18.03
CA PHE A 78 -2.36 -4.13 -18.61
C PHE A 78 -1.11 -3.78 -19.44
N ASN A 79 -1.14 -2.68 -20.19
CA ASN A 79 0.04 -2.25 -20.95
C ASN A 79 1.20 -1.90 -20.03
N THR A 80 0.92 -1.19 -18.92
CA THR A 80 1.93 -0.86 -17.91
C THR A 80 2.53 -2.12 -17.28
N LEU A 81 1.70 -3.10 -16.92
CA LEU A 81 2.17 -4.39 -16.41
C LEU A 81 3.03 -5.13 -17.45
N THR A 82 2.58 -5.19 -18.69
CA THR A 82 3.26 -5.91 -19.77
C THR A 82 4.63 -5.32 -20.07
N VAL A 83 4.74 -3.99 -20.12
CA VAL A 83 6.02 -3.29 -20.33
C VAL A 83 7.00 -3.57 -19.18
N ASN A 84 6.52 -3.56 -17.93
CA ASN A 84 7.37 -3.85 -16.78
C ASN A 84 7.83 -5.31 -16.75
N ILE A 85 6.96 -6.26 -17.10
CA ILE A 85 7.31 -7.69 -17.16
C ILE A 85 8.27 -7.97 -18.32
N ALA A 86 8.04 -7.37 -19.49
CA ALA A 86 8.85 -7.61 -20.68
C ALA A 86 10.27 -7.01 -20.60
N SER A 87 10.50 -6.05 -19.69
CA SER A 87 11.77 -5.35 -19.55
C SER A 87 12.72 -5.97 -18.52
N VAL A 88 12.32 -7.02 -17.81
CA VAL A 88 13.13 -7.70 -16.79
C VAL A 88 13.61 -9.09 -17.23
N SER A 89 14.59 -9.64 -16.52
CA SER A 89 15.13 -10.96 -16.83
C SER A 89 14.11 -12.07 -16.56
N LYS A 90 14.27 -13.22 -17.23
CA LYS A 90 13.40 -14.40 -17.03
C LYS A 90 13.49 -15.00 -15.62
N ASP A 91 14.56 -14.69 -14.89
CA ASP A 91 14.79 -15.16 -13.53
C ASP A 91 14.17 -14.23 -12.48
N THR A 92 13.45 -13.18 -12.90
CA THR A 92 12.79 -12.24 -12.00
C THR A 92 11.46 -12.82 -11.50
N ALA A 93 11.30 -12.92 -10.17
CA ALA A 93 10.04 -13.27 -9.55
C ALA A 93 9.09 -12.06 -9.49
N PHE A 94 7.82 -12.27 -9.82
CA PHE A 94 6.79 -11.22 -9.74
C PHE A 94 5.85 -11.52 -8.56
N VAL A 95 5.70 -10.53 -7.67
CA VAL A 95 4.77 -10.58 -6.55
C VAL A 95 3.69 -9.54 -6.77
N PHE A 96 2.44 -10.00 -6.85
CA PHE A 96 1.27 -9.14 -6.98
C PHE A 96 0.53 -9.11 -5.65
N ASN A 97 0.23 -7.91 -5.15
CA ASN A 97 -0.58 -7.72 -3.95
C ASN A 97 -1.78 -6.81 -4.28
N CYS A 98 -2.95 -7.17 -3.76
CA CYS A 98 -4.16 -6.40 -3.88
C CYS A 98 -4.99 -6.53 -2.60
N GLN A 99 -5.82 -5.53 -2.31
CA GLN A 99 -6.75 -5.55 -1.17
C GLN A 99 -8.05 -6.32 -1.48
N VAL A 100 -8.11 -7.04 -2.61
CA VAL A 100 -9.29 -7.85 -2.97
C VAL A 100 -9.35 -9.01 -1.98
N LYS A 101 -10.27 -8.92 -1.01
CA LYS A 101 -10.83 -10.11 -0.36
C LYS A 101 -11.30 -11.01 -1.49
N ALA A 102 -10.59 -12.10 -1.75
CA ALA A 102 -11.14 -13.17 -2.55
C ALA A 102 -12.39 -13.63 -1.80
N PHE A 103 -13.58 -13.27 -2.30
CA PHE A 103 -14.82 -13.88 -1.88
C PHE A 103 -14.75 -15.35 -2.29
N THR A 104 -14.17 -16.18 -1.44
CA THR A 104 -14.38 -17.62 -1.47
C THR A 104 -15.77 -17.87 -0.89
N HIS A 105 -16.74 -18.07 -1.79
CA HIS A 105 -17.96 -18.81 -1.49
C HIS A 105 -17.72 -20.30 -1.72
#